data_AF-A0A1Y4C7H4-F1
#
_entry.id   AF-A0A1Y4C7H4-F1
#
_cell.length_a   1.000
_cell.length_b   1.000
_cell.length_c   1.000
_cell.angle_alpha   90.00
_cell.angle_beta   90.00
_cell.angle_gamma   90.00
#
_symmetry.space_group_name_H-M   'P 1'
#
loop_
_entity.id
_entity.type
_entity.pdbx_description
1 polymer ?
#
loop_
_entity_poly.entity_id
_entity_poly.type
_entity_poly.pdbx_seq_one_letter_code
_entity_poly.pdbx_strand_id
1 'polypeptide(L)'
;MNSLASTTYASDGYINVSCGNRGKQDTATDEDGNTYYTGDAPSCLVDQKNAARFIKYNILLGNLPGSVNYMVSTGGSGGGAHAVMFAVTSNDPDFYDYEIAAGAVGIYYTEDGGYSTAVTIGSTDYEISDGAWGCIAYSPITSLAEADMAMAFEYDLDAEYGFSTPFQAQLAEYLSAAYMEHINEQNLSVNESDVGFDLNGDGDLEDSVALTIEYDPEAYPETNGYYGTYLDLYLAEFTANLQWYVDSRDYAEGWTWFDADGNALTDEEVAAMTVQDKAEAFLEGRYAKSSTGGMGGGMMAGGMDGKGDTEFDPEQLPERADGQMPDWKDGQMDRGNGGGNHEMIVGTPDAGTTQAAGSSVDSNNYATYEEMVEAYRTDIESIEAGDQYGNNLVELYNPLNYISAEDAENPTWVRMLCGAAEGDISMLNSLNLQIAMLNAGIDATIEWQWDGGHVPSEVLGDSFSLYVDQMYGEYVNGAAAITKAAAEPQTVNGTATEATGTDLTGWVSYEDGTVSFSLADAAAYRTAGASKAIPGFDAIDYGQEDYVFGTKEQDARHWDSVLLEIFETYADTLAPLFNSGAEQ
;
A
#
# COMPACT_ATOMS: atom_id res chain seq x y z
N MET A 1 -10.18 -16.73 -3.62
CA MET A 1 -9.50 -17.76 -4.46
C MET A 1 -8.70 -18.70 -3.55
N ASN A 2 -8.80 -20.03 -3.70
CA ASN A 2 -7.86 -20.95 -3.04
C ASN A 2 -6.61 -21.08 -3.92
N SER A 3 -5.52 -20.42 -3.55
CA SER A 3 -4.21 -20.69 -4.15
C SER A 3 -3.73 -22.09 -3.72
N LEU A 4 -3.01 -22.79 -4.58
CA LEU A 4 -2.13 -23.86 -4.10
C LEU A 4 -1.20 -23.19 -3.08
N ALA A 5 -1.06 -23.76 -1.87
CA ALA A 5 -0.09 -23.28 -0.87
C ALA A 5 1.26 -23.11 -1.56
N SER A 6 1.55 -21.88 -2.00
CA SER A 6 2.65 -21.63 -2.92
C SER A 6 3.92 -21.77 -2.12
N THR A 7 4.80 -22.61 -2.64
CA THR A 7 5.95 -23.23 -1.98
C THR A 7 7.06 -22.28 -1.56
N THR A 8 6.89 -20.97 -1.70
CA THR A 8 7.97 -19.99 -1.50
C THR A 8 8.46 -19.94 -0.05
N TYR A 9 7.58 -19.73 0.93
CA TYR A 9 8.03 -19.64 2.32
C TYR A 9 8.12 -21.00 3.01
N ALA A 10 7.47 -22.02 2.45
CA ALA A 10 7.54 -23.37 2.99
C ALA A 10 8.95 -24.00 2.84
N SER A 11 9.70 -23.67 1.78
CA SER A 11 11.10 -24.08 1.65
C SER A 11 12.00 -23.42 2.70
N ASP A 12 11.61 -22.24 3.18
CA ASP A 12 12.36 -21.45 4.15
C ASP A 12 11.98 -21.83 5.60
N GLY A 13 10.97 -22.70 5.77
CA GLY A 13 10.55 -23.25 7.06
C GLY A 13 9.30 -22.60 7.65
N TYR A 14 8.66 -21.67 6.93
CA TYR A 14 7.44 -21.01 7.36
C TYR A 14 6.19 -21.84 7.06
N ILE A 15 5.14 -21.55 7.83
CA ILE A 15 3.79 -22.03 7.56
C ILE A 15 3.05 -20.89 6.90
N ASN A 16 2.74 -21.05 5.62
CA ASN A 16 1.95 -20.07 4.89
C ASN A 16 0.46 -20.34 5.10
N VAL A 17 -0.28 -19.32 5.54
CA VAL A 17 -1.74 -19.34 5.69
C VAL A 17 -2.33 -18.33 4.72
N SER A 18 -2.96 -18.84 3.65
CA SER A 18 -3.76 -18.00 2.76
C SER A 18 -5.23 -18.15 3.12
N CYS A 19 -5.85 -17.09 3.64
CA CYS A 19 -7.27 -17.07 3.96
C CYS A 19 -8.09 -16.57 2.76
N GLY A 20 -9.26 -17.15 2.54
CA GLY A 20 -10.26 -16.54 1.69
C GLY A 20 -11.08 -15.57 2.55
N ASN A 21 -11.22 -14.33 2.08
CA ASN A 21 -12.01 -13.30 2.72
C ASN A 21 -13.04 -12.74 1.74
N ARG A 22 -14.10 -12.15 2.27
CA ARG A 22 -15.02 -11.32 1.51
C ARG A 22 -14.34 -10.04 1.04
N GLY A 23 -14.86 -9.41 -0.01
CA GLY A 23 -14.40 -8.11 -0.48
C GLY A 23 -15.40 -7.44 -1.41
N LYS A 24 -14.98 -6.34 -2.05
CA LYS A 24 -15.81 -5.54 -2.96
C LYS A 24 -16.64 -6.41 -3.91
N GLN A 25 -17.90 -6.04 -4.11
CA GLN A 25 -18.85 -6.70 -5.02
C GLN A 25 -19.21 -8.15 -4.67
N ASP A 26 -18.74 -8.70 -3.53
CA ASP A 26 -19.22 -10.00 -3.06
C ASP A 26 -20.69 -9.89 -2.67
N THR A 27 -21.52 -10.73 -3.29
CA THR A 27 -22.97 -10.72 -3.12
C THR A 27 -23.51 -12.05 -2.65
N ALA A 28 -24.65 -11.98 -1.96
CA ALA A 28 -25.48 -13.13 -1.64
C ALA A 28 -26.91 -12.88 -2.10
N THR A 29 -27.70 -13.96 -2.16
CA THR A 29 -29.12 -13.91 -2.53
C THR A 29 -29.96 -14.40 -1.37
N ASP A 30 -30.99 -13.65 -1.00
CA ASP A 30 -31.94 -14.06 0.04
C ASP A 30 -32.96 -15.12 -0.46
N GLU A 31 -33.80 -15.62 0.45
CA GLU A 31 -34.83 -16.63 0.11
C GLU A 31 -35.87 -16.12 -0.89
N ASP A 32 -36.04 -14.79 -1.00
CA ASP A 32 -36.98 -14.13 -1.90
C ASP A 32 -36.36 -13.83 -3.28
N GLY A 33 -35.06 -14.10 -3.46
CA GLY A 33 -34.33 -13.91 -4.71
C GLY A 33 -33.70 -12.52 -4.87
N ASN A 34 -33.65 -11.70 -3.82
CA ASN A 34 -33.01 -10.39 -3.86
C ASN A 34 -31.50 -10.55 -3.61
N THR A 35 -30.70 -9.89 -4.45
CA THR A 35 -29.24 -9.81 -4.28
C THR A 35 -28.89 -8.69 -3.30
N TYR A 36 -27.91 -8.94 -2.43
CA TYR A 36 -27.38 -7.96 -1.50
C TYR A 36 -25.85 -8.10 -1.35
N TYR A 37 -25.18 -6.99 -1.00
CA TYR A 37 -23.73 -6.95 -0.81
C TYR A 37 -23.32 -7.48 0.57
N THR A 38 -22.13 -8.09 0.63
CA THR A 38 -21.65 -8.81 1.82
C THR A 38 -20.19 -8.56 2.17
N GLY A 39 -19.46 -7.82 1.33
CA GLY A 39 -18.01 -7.68 1.45
C GLY A 39 -17.51 -6.29 1.85
N ASP A 40 -18.42 -5.37 2.16
CA ASP A 40 -18.10 -4.03 2.67
C ASP A 40 -17.36 -4.11 4.01
N ALA A 41 -16.61 -3.05 4.34
CA ALA A 41 -15.94 -2.92 5.63
C ALA A 41 -16.93 -3.11 6.80
N PRO A 42 -16.53 -3.80 7.89
CA PRO A 42 -15.21 -4.39 8.14
C PRO A 42 -15.07 -5.87 7.72
N SER A 43 -15.95 -6.39 6.86
CA SER A 43 -16.10 -7.83 6.63
C SER A 43 -14.82 -8.55 6.20
N CYS A 44 -14.04 -7.92 5.31
CA CYS A 44 -12.78 -8.49 4.82
C CYS A 44 -11.76 -8.67 5.95
N LEU A 45 -11.60 -7.67 6.83
CA LEU A 45 -10.67 -7.72 7.96
C LEU A 45 -11.16 -8.69 9.04
N VAL A 46 -12.47 -8.72 9.28
CA VAL A 46 -13.10 -9.65 10.23
C VAL A 46 -12.89 -11.11 9.80
N ASP A 47 -12.98 -11.41 8.51
CA ASP A 47 -12.68 -12.76 7.99
C ASP A 47 -11.23 -13.16 8.26
N GLN A 48 -10.29 -12.22 8.11
CA GLN A 48 -8.85 -12.44 8.38
C GLN A 48 -8.59 -12.66 9.87
N LYS A 49 -9.18 -11.84 10.75
CA LYS A 49 -9.11 -11.99 12.22
C LYS A 49 -9.67 -13.33 12.68
N ASN A 50 -10.85 -13.70 12.19
CA ASN A 50 -11.45 -15.00 12.48
C ASN A 50 -10.62 -16.18 11.97
N ALA A 51 -10.01 -16.05 10.78
CA ALA A 51 -9.09 -17.06 10.27
C ALA A 51 -7.87 -17.22 11.18
N ALA A 52 -7.28 -16.12 11.67
CA ALA A 52 -6.16 -16.17 12.61
C ALA A 52 -6.54 -16.89 13.92
N ARG A 53 -7.70 -16.57 14.50
CA ARG A 53 -8.23 -17.27 15.68
C ARG A 53 -8.41 -18.77 15.42
N PHE A 54 -8.97 -19.14 14.26
CA PHE A 54 -9.13 -20.55 13.86
C PHE A 54 -7.79 -21.28 13.75
N ILE A 55 -6.79 -20.67 13.13
CA ILE A 55 -5.46 -21.26 12.97
C ILE A 55 -4.78 -21.43 14.34
N LYS A 56 -4.73 -20.38 15.17
CA LYS A 56 -4.11 -20.44 16.50
C LYS A 56 -4.81 -21.49 17.38
N TYR A 57 -6.14 -21.58 17.34
CA TYR A 57 -6.88 -22.63 18.03
C TYR A 57 -6.43 -24.04 17.59
N ASN A 58 -6.31 -24.27 16.29
CA ASN A 58 -5.90 -25.57 15.77
C ASN A 58 -4.43 -25.90 16.03
N ILE A 59 -3.56 -24.91 16.16
CA ILE A 59 -2.19 -25.10 16.66
C ILE A 59 -2.23 -25.57 18.13
N LEU A 60 -3.02 -24.91 19.00
CA LEU A 60 -3.18 -25.30 20.40
C LEU A 60 -3.75 -26.72 20.58
N LEU A 61 -4.65 -27.14 19.69
CA LEU A 61 -5.18 -28.51 19.66
C LEU A 61 -4.15 -29.55 19.17
N GLY A 62 -3.05 -29.13 18.57
CA GLY A 62 -2.07 -30.00 17.91
C GLY A 62 -2.53 -30.52 16.55
N ASN A 63 -3.52 -29.86 15.92
CA ASN A 63 -4.01 -30.19 14.58
C ASN A 63 -3.15 -29.55 13.47
N LEU A 64 -2.56 -28.39 13.76
CA LEU A 64 -1.67 -27.67 12.84
C LEU A 64 -0.29 -27.47 13.49
N PRO A 65 0.80 -27.50 12.71
CA PRO A 65 2.10 -27.06 13.19
C PRO A 65 2.12 -25.52 13.32
N GLY A 66 3.15 -24.98 13.99
CA GLY A 66 3.40 -23.54 14.03
C GLY A 66 3.48 -22.94 15.43
N SER A 67 3.67 -21.62 15.47
CA SER A 67 3.63 -20.81 16.69
C SER A 67 2.36 -19.96 16.69
N VAL A 68 1.69 -19.89 17.84
CA VAL A 68 0.58 -18.96 18.04
C VAL A 68 1.06 -17.53 18.35
N ASN A 69 2.35 -17.36 18.64
CA ASN A 69 2.94 -16.09 19.09
C ASN A 69 3.67 -15.33 17.98
N TYR A 70 3.98 -15.97 16.85
CA TYR A 70 4.85 -15.40 15.81
C TYR A 70 4.14 -15.42 14.45
N MET A 71 2.94 -14.85 14.40
CA MET A 71 2.21 -14.64 13.14
C MET A 71 2.69 -13.34 12.49
N VAL A 72 2.91 -13.36 11.18
CA VAL A 72 3.30 -12.20 10.39
C VAL A 72 2.22 -11.94 9.35
N SER A 73 1.66 -10.73 9.31
CA SER A 73 0.74 -10.31 8.25
C SER A 73 1.51 -9.80 7.04
N THR A 74 0.96 -10.04 5.85
CA THR A 74 1.55 -9.56 4.60
C THR A 74 0.52 -9.42 3.49
N GLY A 75 0.75 -8.49 2.58
CA GLY A 75 -0.11 -8.22 1.43
C GLY A 75 0.38 -7.02 0.62
N GLY A 76 -0.12 -6.91 -0.61
CA GLY A 76 0.17 -5.80 -1.52
C GLY A 76 -1.07 -4.94 -1.78
N SER A 77 -0.91 -3.64 -2.00
CA SER A 77 -1.99 -2.72 -2.35
C SER A 77 -3.07 -2.67 -1.25
N GLY A 78 -4.36 -2.84 -1.59
CA GLY A 78 -5.43 -3.04 -0.60
C GLY A 78 -5.18 -4.25 0.34
N GLY A 79 -4.47 -5.28 -0.13
CA GLY A 79 -3.97 -6.35 0.75
C GLY A 79 -2.90 -5.89 1.73
N GLY A 80 -2.07 -4.91 1.35
CA GLY A 80 -1.10 -4.25 2.22
C GLY A 80 -1.79 -3.38 3.28
N ALA A 81 -2.84 -2.65 2.89
CA ALA A 81 -3.70 -1.93 3.84
C ALA A 81 -4.28 -2.90 4.90
N HIS A 82 -4.79 -4.05 4.45
CA HIS A 82 -5.27 -5.10 5.33
C HIS A 82 -4.17 -5.72 6.21
N ALA A 83 -2.95 -5.88 5.70
CA ALA A 83 -1.82 -6.39 6.49
C ALA A 83 -1.47 -5.44 7.64
N VAL A 84 -1.45 -4.14 7.39
CA VAL A 84 -1.25 -3.08 8.41
C VAL A 84 -2.42 -3.09 9.39
N MET A 85 -3.67 -2.99 8.90
CA MET A 85 -4.87 -3.01 9.74
C MET A 85 -4.93 -4.23 10.65
N PHE A 86 -4.67 -5.43 10.11
CA PHE A 86 -4.64 -6.66 10.90
C PHE A 86 -3.61 -6.62 12.03
N ALA A 87 -2.43 -6.04 11.78
CA ALA A 87 -1.38 -5.94 12.78
C ALA A 87 -1.71 -4.93 13.89
N VAL A 88 -2.19 -3.74 13.52
CA VAL A 88 -2.40 -2.65 14.49
C VAL A 88 -3.73 -2.76 15.26
N THR A 89 -4.68 -3.55 14.78
CA THR A 89 -5.97 -3.78 15.47
C THR A 89 -6.00 -5.06 16.31
N SER A 90 -4.84 -5.59 16.70
CA SER A 90 -4.73 -6.87 17.39
C SER A 90 -5.54 -6.90 18.69
N ASN A 91 -6.46 -7.85 18.80
CA ASN A 91 -7.41 -8.04 19.90
C ASN A 91 -8.27 -6.82 20.21
N ASP A 92 -8.45 -5.91 19.26
CA ASP A 92 -9.21 -4.69 19.52
C ASP A 92 -10.73 -4.99 19.62
N PRO A 93 -11.40 -4.56 20.70
CA PRO A 93 -12.81 -4.88 20.94
C PRO A 93 -13.77 -4.25 19.94
N ASP A 94 -13.38 -3.24 19.17
CA ASP A 94 -14.22 -2.65 18.12
C ASP A 94 -14.61 -3.68 17.05
N PHE A 95 -13.82 -4.76 16.90
CA PHE A 95 -14.09 -5.82 15.93
C PHE A 95 -14.87 -7.01 16.51
N TYR A 96 -15.01 -7.13 17.83
CA TYR A 96 -15.52 -8.36 18.46
C TYR A 96 -16.98 -8.66 18.14
N ASP A 97 -17.83 -7.63 18.04
CA ASP A 97 -19.23 -7.80 17.65
C ASP A 97 -19.37 -8.38 16.23
N TYR A 98 -18.52 -7.92 15.31
CA TYR A 98 -18.46 -8.42 13.94
C TYR A 98 -17.89 -9.84 13.88
N GLU A 99 -16.82 -10.10 14.63
CA GLU A 99 -16.20 -11.42 14.74
C GLU A 99 -17.19 -12.45 15.30
N ILE A 100 -17.94 -12.12 16.36
CA ILE A 100 -19.01 -12.96 16.91
C ILE A 100 -20.08 -13.23 15.86
N ALA A 101 -20.55 -12.20 15.13
CA ALA A 101 -21.55 -12.36 14.09
C ALA A 101 -21.08 -13.28 12.94
N ALA A 102 -19.79 -13.23 12.62
CA ALA A 102 -19.13 -14.12 11.64
C ALA A 102 -18.76 -15.50 12.20
N GLY A 103 -19.01 -15.77 13.49
CA GLY A 103 -18.81 -17.07 14.12
C GLY A 103 -17.37 -17.35 14.59
N ALA A 104 -16.68 -16.31 15.07
CA ALA A 104 -15.34 -16.42 15.63
C ALA A 104 -15.21 -17.54 16.66
N VAL A 105 -14.07 -18.23 16.63
CA VAL A 105 -13.68 -19.11 17.74
C VAL A 105 -13.07 -18.28 18.85
N GLY A 106 -13.50 -18.52 20.09
CA GLY A 106 -12.88 -17.90 21.25
C GLY A 106 -13.30 -16.47 21.54
N ILE A 107 -14.32 -15.91 20.88
CA ILE A 107 -14.94 -14.64 21.30
C ILE A 107 -16.36 -14.91 21.74
N TYR A 108 -16.66 -14.59 23.00
CA TYR A 108 -17.97 -14.81 23.59
C TYR A 108 -18.39 -13.62 24.44
N TYR A 109 -19.68 -13.24 24.34
CA TYR A 109 -20.26 -12.32 25.31
C TYR A 109 -20.24 -12.93 26.71
N THR A 110 -19.90 -12.10 27.68
CA THR A 110 -19.95 -12.41 29.10
C THR A 110 -21.26 -11.91 29.70
N GLU A 111 -21.71 -12.51 30.81
CA GLU A 111 -23.00 -12.15 31.45
C GLU A 111 -23.04 -10.70 31.95
N ASP A 112 -21.89 -10.10 32.21
CA ASP A 112 -21.70 -8.72 32.64
C ASP A 112 -21.57 -7.70 31.49
N GLY A 113 -21.70 -8.16 30.24
CA GLY A 113 -21.75 -7.30 29.06
C GLY A 113 -20.39 -6.94 28.46
N GLY A 114 -19.32 -7.65 28.83
CA GLY A 114 -18.02 -7.59 28.15
C GLY A 114 -17.76 -8.80 27.25
N TYR A 115 -16.49 -9.04 26.92
CA TYR A 115 -16.06 -10.14 26.07
C TYR A 115 -15.10 -11.08 26.79
N SER A 116 -15.12 -12.34 26.39
CA SER A 116 -14.08 -13.33 26.70
C SER A 116 -13.40 -13.74 25.41
N THR A 117 -12.06 -13.65 25.38
CA THR A 117 -11.19 -14.06 24.27
C THR A 117 -10.60 -15.47 24.43
N ALA A 118 -11.05 -16.20 25.47
CA ALA A 118 -10.52 -17.50 25.84
C ALA A 118 -11.30 -18.70 25.28
N VAL A 119 -10.59 -19.82 25.13
CA VAL A 119 -11.15 -21.16 24.95
C VAL A 119 -10.64 -22.12 26.01
N THR A 120 -11.45 -23.11 26.39
CA THR A 120 -11.01 -24.22 27.25
C THR A 120 -10.62 -25.43 26.41
N ILE A 121 -9.35 -25.83 26.47
CA ILE A 121 -8.84 -27.07 25.87
C ILE A 121 -8.46 -28.04 26.99
N GLY A 122 -9.24 -29.11 27.12
CA GLY A 122 -9.08 -30.07 28.22
C GLY A 122 -9.50 -29.46 29.56
N SER A 123 -8.52 -29.12 30.41
CA SER A 123 -8.75 -28.46 31.71
C SER A 123 -7.99 -27.14 31.84
N THR A 124 -7.53 -26.59 30.73
CA THR A 124 -6.72 -25.38 30.68
C THR A 124 -7.41 -24.37 29.78
N ASP A 125 -7.50 -23.13 30.26
CA ASP A 125 -7.99 -22.00 29.48
C ASP A 125 -6.81 -21.36 28.74
N TYR A 126 -7.05 -21.02 27.48
CA TYR A 126 -6.10 -20.37 26.58
C TYR A 126 -6.74 -19.12 26.01
N GLU A 127 -6.09 -17.98 26.16
CA GLU A 127 -6.43 -16.79 25.38
C GLU A 127 -6.09 -17.05 23.92
N ILE A 128 -7.02 -16.71 23.02
CA ILE A 128 -6.78 -16.72 21.58
C ILE A 128 -6.77 -15.29 21.10
N SER A 129 -5.63 -14.90 20.56
CA SER A 129 -5.44 -13.58 19.97
C SER A 129 -5.72 -13.62 18.46
N ASP A 130 -6.30 -12.58 17.90
CA ASP A 130 -6.34 -12.35 16.43
C ASP A 130 -5.15 -11.53 15.92
N GLY A 131 -4.20 -11.18 16.79
CA GLY A 131 -3.11 -10.27 16.50
C GLY A 131 -1.92 -10.84 15.73
N ALA A 132 -1.15 -9.93 15.15
CA ALA A 132 0.13 -10.20 14.50
C ALA A 132 1.31 -9.82 15.40
N TRP A 133 2.38 -10.60 15.32
CA TRP A 133 3.66 -10.25 15.92
C TRP A 133 4.44 -9.23 15.08
N GLY A 134 4.31 -9.29 13.75
CA GLY A 134 4.89 -8.30 12.85
C GLY A 134 4.17 -8.23 11.51
N CYS A 135 4.55 -7.25 10.69
CA CYS A 135 3.89 -6.98 9.40
C CYS A 135 4.92 -6.62 8.31
N ILE A 136 4.75 -7.18 7.11
CA ILE A 136 5.42 -6.69 5.88
C ILE A 136 4.34 -6.34 4.86
N ALA A 137 4.13 -5.05 4.65
CA ALA A 137 3.13 -4.52 3.72
C ALA A 137 3.81 -3.92 2.49
N TYR A 138 3.29 -4.24 1.30
CA TYR A 138 3.79 -3.70 0.03
C TYR A 138 2.76 -2.70 -0.50
N SER A 139 3.19 -1.46 -0.75
CA SER A 139 2.35 -0.37 -1.25
C SER A 139 0.99 -0.29 -0.54
N PRO A 140 0.97 -0.19 0.82
CA PRO A 140 -0.28 -0.23 1.55
C PRO A 140 -1.16 0.98 1.21
N ILE A 141 -2.36 0.74 0.65
CA ILE A 141 -3.36 1.77 0.32
C ILE A 141 -4.10 2.20 1.61
N THR A 142 -3.39 2.85 2.53
CA THR A 142 -3.90 3.30 3.83
C THR A 142 -2.92 4.33 4.43
N SER A 143 -3.33 5.28 5.28
CA SER A 143 -4.71 5.53 5.74
C SER A 143 -5.56 6.19 4.67
N LEU A 144 -6.77 5.67 4.44
CA LEU A 144 -7.71 6.25 3.48
C LEU A 144 -8.21 7.62 3.94
N ALA A 145 -8.41 7.82 5.25
CA ALA A 145 -8.93 9.05 5.83
C ALA A 145 -8.12 10.31 5.51
N GLU A 146 -6.85 10.16 5.14
CA GLU A 146 -5.95 11.26 4.77
C GLU A 146 -5.48 11.17 3.29
N ALA A 147 -5.89 10.15 2.54
CA ALA A 147 -5.26 9.77 1.28
C ALA A 147 -5.49 10.79 0.15
N ASP A 148 -6.69 11.35 0.03
CA ASP A 148 -6.99 12.38 -0.98
C ASP A 148 -6.22 13.68 -0.71
N MET A 149 -6.17 14.12 0.55
CA MET A 149 -5.35 15.27 0.97
C MET A 149 -3.86 15.03 0.74
N ALA A 150 -3.33 13.88 1.17
CA ALA A 150 -1.90 13.55 1.06
C ALA A 150 -1.45 13.47 -0.40
N MET A 151 -2.26 12.84 -1.26
CA MET A 151 -1.96 12.72 -2.69
C MET A 151 -2.03 14.06 -3.41
N ALA A 152 -3.06 14.86 -3.14
CA ALA A 152 -3.16 16.20 -3.68
C ALA A 152 -1.96 17.06 -3.28
N PHE A 153 -1.58 17.01 -2.00
CA PHE A 153 -0.42 17.73 -1.48
C PHE A 153 0.88 17.30 -2.15
N GLU A 154 1.13 15.99 -2.29
CA GLU A 154 2.34 15.47 -2.93
C GLU A 154 2.42 15.85 -4.42
N TYR A 155 1.29 15.91 -5.13
CA TYR A 155 1.25 16.35 -6.53
C TYR A 155 1.42 17.86 -6.67
N ASP A 156 0.77 18.63 -5.80
CA ASP A 156 0.86 20.09 -5.76
C ASP A 156 2.22 20.57 -5.26
N LEU A 157 2.99 19.74 -4.55
CA LEU A 157 4.38 20.05 -4.18
C LEU A 157 5.29 20.20 -5.41
N ASP A 158 4.97 19.54 -6.52
CA ASP A 158 5.64 19.76 -7.81
C ASP A 158 5.03 20.98 -8.52
N ALA A 159 5.73 22.11 -8.46
CA ALA A 159 5.30 23.36 -9.08
C ALA A 159 5.16 23.28 -10.62
N GLU A 160 5.70 22.23 -11.26
CA GLU A 160 5.59 22.00 -12.70
C GLU A 160 4.52 20.95 -13.06
N TYR A 161 3.87 20.33 -12.07
CA TYR A 161 2.85 19.32 -12.33
C TYR A 161 1.62 19.91 -13.00
N GLY A 162 1.20 19.28 -14.10
CA GLY A 162 0.04 19.67 -14.87
C GLY A 162 -1.15 18.76 -14.57
N PHE A 163 -2.10 19.24 -13.76
CA PHE A 163 -3.38 18.56 -13.57
C PHE A 163 -4.22 18.55 -14.87
N SER A 164 -4.98 17.47 -15.08
CA SER A 164 -5.69 17.27 -16.35
C SER A 164 -6.85 18.23 -16.58
N THR A 165 -7.45 18.78 -15.51
CA THR A 165 -8.51 19.79 -15.62
C THR A 165 -8.26 20.98 -14.69
N PRO A 166 -8.81 22.16 -15.00
CA PRO A 166 -8.79 23.30 -14.08
C PRO A 166 -9.48 23.02 -12.74
N PHE A 167 -10.48 22.15 -12.74
CA PHE A 167 -11.17 21.73 -11.51
C PHE A 167 -10.22 20.93 -10.61
N GLN A 168 -9.54 19.92 -11.15
CA GLN A 168 -8.56 19.11 -10.42
C GLN A 168 -7.43 19.98 -9.87
N ALA A 169 -6.89 20.90 -10.68
CA ALA A 169 -5.86 21.84 -10.24
C ALA A 169 -6.30 22.68 -9.03
N GLN A 170 -7.51 23.26 -9.10
CA GLN A 170 -8.03 24.09 -8.02
C GLN A 170 -8.38 23.27 -6.77
N LEU A 171 -8.89 22.05 -6.96
CA LEU A 171 -9.18 21.13 -5.86
C LEU A 171 -7.91 20.69 -5.16
N ALA A 172 -6.83 20.42 -5.90
CA ALA A 172 -5.53 20.06 -5.34
C ALA A 172 -5.01 21.16 -4.42
N GLU A 173 -5.06 22.44 -4.82
CA GLU A 173 -4.65 23.57 -3.98
C GLU A 173 -5.41 23.62 -2.63
N TYR A 174 -6.73 23.35 -2.65
CA TYR A 174 -7.54 23.33 -1.42
C TYR A 174 -7.23 22.12 -0.53
N LEU A 175 -7.04 20.94 -1.14
CA LEU A 175 -6.65 19.74 -0.42
C LEU A 175 -5.24 19.84 0.16
N SER A 176 -4.29 20.47 -0.54
CA SER A 176 -2.94 20.74 -0.04
C SER A 176 -2.97 21.63 1.21
N ALA A 177 -3.78 22.68 1.19
CA ALA A 177 -3.96 23.54 2.35
C ALA A 177 -4.58 22.77 3.53
N ALA A 178 -5.59 21.94 3.26
CA ALA A 178 -6.21 21.08 4.27
C ALA A 178 -5.22 20.05 4.83
N TYR A 179 -4.34 19.47 3.99
CA TYR A 179 -3.29 18.55 4.43
C TYR A 179 -2.28 19.22 5.37
N MET A 180 -1.82 20.42 5.02
CA MET A 180 -0.93 21.22 5.87
C MET A 180 -1.59 21.49 7.24
N GLU A 181 -2.85 21.91 7.26
CA GLU A 181 -3.60 22.13 8.49
C GLU A 181 -3.72 20.83 9.30
N HIS A 182 -4.10 19.73 8.64
CA HIS A 182 -4.24 18.41 9.24
C HIS A 182 -2.95 17.94 9.94
N ILE A 183 -1.79 17.99 9.26
CA ILE A 183 -0.50 17.60 9.85
C ILE A 183 -0.13 18.49 11.03
N ASN A 184 -0.31 19.80 10.91
CA ASN A 184 0.02 20.74 11.98
C ASN A 184 -0.89 20.57 13.22
N GLU A 185 -2.17 20.24 13.03
CA GLU A 185 -3.14 20.02 14.12
C GLU A 185 -2.86 18.74 14.91
N GLN A 186 -2.27 17.73 14.27
CA GLN A 186 -1.84 16.51 14.96
C GLN A 186 -0.70 16.75 15.97
N ASN A 187 0.03 17.87 15.86
CA ASN A 187 1.19 18.18 16.71
C ASN A 187 2.22 17.04 16.74
N LEU A 188 2.50 16.46 15.57
CA LEU A 188 3.44 15.35 15.42
C LEU A 188 4.85 15.75 15.85
N SER A 189 5.59 14.78 16.36
CA SER A 189 7.01 14.92 16.66
C SER A 189 7.71 13.58 16.44
N VAL A 190 9.02 13.62 16.21
CA VAL A 190 9.89 12.43 16.17
C VAL A 190 11.12 12.66 17.05
N ASN A 191 11.69 11.59 17.59
CA ASN A 191 13.05 11.65 18.10
C ASN A 191 14.01 11.36 16.95
N GLU A 192 15.05 12.17 16.81
CA GLU A 192 16.05 12.02 15.75
C GLU A 192 16.77 10.66 15.83
N SER A 193 16.91 10.09 17.04
CA SER A 193 17.47 8.75 17.22
C SER A 193 16.61 7.63 16.64
N ASP A 194 15.28 7.83 16.57
CA ASP A 194 14.34 6.81 16.12
C ASP A 194 14.22 6.79 14.60
N VAL A 195 14.33 7.96 13.96
CA VAL A 195 14.35 8.10 12.49
C VAL A 195 15.76 8.06 11.89
N GLY A 196 16.80 8.34 12.69
CA GLY A 196 18.20 8.29 12.28
C GLY A 196 18.71 9.53 11.53
N PHE A 197 18.03 10.68 11.65
CA PHE A 197 18.37 11.91 10.95
C PHE A 197 18.54 13.09 11.90
N ASP A 198 19.58 13.90 11.67
CA ASP A 198 19.81 15.19 12.33
C ASP A 198 18.98 16.24 11.57
N LEU A 199 17.72 16.39 11.97
CA LEU A 199 16.74 17.28 11.32
C LEU A 199 16.99 18.74 11.69
N ASN A 200 17.56 19.01 12.87
CA ASN A 200 17.81 20.37 13.33
C ASN A 200 19.22 20.90 12.94
N GLY A 201 20.12 20.02 12.49
CA GLY A 201 21.45 20.32 11.97
C GLY A 201 22.49 20.67 13.04
N ASP A 202 22.33 20.22 14.28
CA ASP A 202 23.23 20.55 15.38
C ASP A 202 24.41 19.57 15.56
N GLY A 203 24.37 18.44 14.83
CA GLY A 203 25.43 17.45 14.74
C GLY A 203 25.29 16.26 15.68
N ASP A 204 24.15 16.07 16.34
CA ASP A 204 23.80 14.82 17.02
C ASP A 204 22.39 14.30 16.65
N LEU A 205 21.84 13.36 17.42
CA LEU A 205 20.53 12.72 17.19
C LEU A 205 19.75 12.64 18.53
N GLU A 206 20.06 13.52 19.48
CA GLU A 206 19.51 13.47 20.84
C GLU A 206 18.20 14.27 20.98
N ASP A 207 17.76 14.96 19.93
CA ASP A 207 16.61 15.86 19.98
C ASP A 207 15.28 15.20 19.60
N SER A 208 14.23 15.83 20.11
CA SER A 208 12.85 15.59 19.69
C SER A 208 12.39 16.80 18.89
N VAL A 209 12.05 16.58 17.62
CA VAL A 209 11.72 17.62 16.66
C VAL A 209 10.23 17.60 16.38
N ALA A 210 9.58 18.75 16.56
CA ALA A 210 8.19 18.95 16.15
C ALA A 210 8.12 19.00 14.62
N LEU A 211 7.17 18.27 14.04
CA LEU A 211 6.96 18.19 12.61
C LEU A 211 5.86 19.18 12.21
N THR A 212 6.22 20.14 11.36
CA THR A 212 5.28 21.13 10.83
C THR A 212 5.46 21.32 9.34
N ILE A 213 4.37 21.66 8.66
CA ILE A 213 4.37 22.17 7.30
C ILE A 213 4.09 23.67 7.38
N GLU A 214 4.96 24.47 6.75
CA GLU A 214 4.88 25.92 6.66
C GLU A 214 4.68 26.36 5.20
N TYR A 215 4.23 27.61 5.01
CA TYR A 215 3.87 28.12 3.70
C TYR A 215 4.41 29.55 3.45
N ASP A 216 5.26 29.70 2.44
CA ASP A 216 5.79 30.97 1.92
C ASP A 216 6.11 30.84 0.41
N PRO A 217 5.16 31.17 -0.48
CA PRO A 217 5.33 31.05 -1.94
C PRO A 217 6.29 32.09 -2.53
N GLU A 218 6.67 33.14 -1.79
CA GLU A 218 7.70 34.07 -2.24
C GLU A 218 9.11 33.50 -1.98
N ALA A 219 9.27 32.77 -0.87
CA ALA A 219 10.55 32.16 -0.49
C ALA A 219 10.81 30.81 -1.16
N TYR A 220 9.77 29.99 -1.36
CA TYR A 220 9.86 28.62 -1.88
C TYR A 220 8.96 28.39 -3.10
N PRO A 221 9.10 29.16 -4.18
CA PRO A 221 8.25 29.01 -5.38
C PRO A 221 8.40 27.64 -6.07
N GLU A 222 9.52 26.94 -5.87
CA GLU A 222 9.80 25.63 -6.45
C GLU A 222 8.98 24.48 -5.85
N THR A 223 8.36 24.69 -4.69
CA THR A 223 7.50 23.73 -3.98
C THR A 223 6.09 24.27 -3.76
N ASN A 224 5.67 25.18 -4.64
CA ASN A 224 4.42 25.95 -4.51
C ASN A 224 4.26 26.68 -3.16
N GLY A 225 5.37 26.94 -2.46
CA GLY A 225 5.43 27.65 -1.18
C GLY A 225 5.53 26.75 0.04
N TYR A 226 5.43 25.42 -0.09
CA TYR A 226 5.47 24.53 1.07
C TYR A 226 6.90 24.17 1.49
N TYR A 227 7.17 24.23 2.79
CA TYR A 227 8.44 23.86 3.44
C TYR A 227 8.20 23.42 4.89
N GLY A 228 9.24 23.10 5.66
CA GLY A 228 9.16 22.84 7.09
C GLY A 228 9.67 21.46 7.50
N THR A 229 9.77 21.23 8.80
CA THR A 229 10.45 20.04 9.38
C THR A 229 9.80 18.71 9.01
N TYR A 230 8.49 18.70 8.71
CA TYR A 230 7.83 17.51 8.18
C TYR A 230 8.36 17.15 6.77
N LEU A 231 8.57 18.16 5.92
CA LEU A 231 9.12 17.96 4.57
C LEU A 231 10.64 17.73 4.60
N ASP A 232 11.33 18.24 5.61
CA ASP A 232 12.74 17.91 5.86
C ASP A 232 12.91 16.42 6.20
N LEU A 233 12.03 15.87 7.05
CA LEU A 233 12.00 14.42 7.34
C LEU A 233 11.68 13.60 6.09
N TYR A 234 10.64 14.00 5.34
CA TYR A 234 10.30 13.36 4.07
C TYR A 234 11.49 13.31 3.11
N LEU A 235 12.20 14.43 2.93
CA LEU A 235 13.37 14.52 2.06
C LEU A 235 14.54 13.70 2.60
N ALA A 236 14.75 13.65 3.91
CA ALA A 236 15.81 12.85 4.54
C ALA A 236 15.58 11.35 4.29
N GLU A 237 14.36 10.86 4.52
CA GLU A 237 13.95 9.48 4.22
C GLU A 237 14.12 9.14 2.74
N PHE A 238 13.67 10.05 1.86
CA PHE A 238 13.77 9.87 0.41
C PHE A 238 15.23 9.76 -0.05
N THR A 239 16.08 10.64 0.49
CA THR A 239 17.52 10.70 0.21
C THR A 239 18.23 9.45 0.72
N ALA A 240 17.95 9.05 1.95
CA ALA A 240 18.57 7.89 2.60
C ALA A 240 18.21 6.59 1.88
N ASN A 241 16.96 6.46 1.44
CA ASN A 241 16.54 5.33 0.61
C ASN A 241 17.36 5.24 -0.68
N LEU A 242 17.53 6.33 -1.45
CA LEU A 242 18.36 6.25 -2.65
C LEU A 242 19.83 5.98 -2.33
N GLN A 243 20.37 6.61 -1.29
CA GLN A 243 21.75 6.38 -0.87
C GLN A 243 21.99 4.89 -0.59
N TRP A 244 21.07 4.25 0.15
CA TRP A 244 21.14 2.81 0.40
C TRP A 244 21.09 2.00 -0.89
N TYR A 245 20.23 2.37 -1.86
CA TYR A 245 20.20 1.72 -3.16
C TYR A 245 21.56 1.85 -3.87
N VAL A 246 22.14 3.03 -3.93
CA VAL A 246 23.44 3.30 -4.56
C VAL A 246 24.58 2.51 -3.87
N ASP A 247 24.60 2.45 -2.55
CA ASP A 247 25.64 1.74 -1.79
C ASP A 247 25.51 0.22 -1.90
N SER A 248 24.29 -0.27 -2.12
CA SER A 248 23.98 -1.71 -2.13
C SER A 248 24.11 -2.37 -3.51
N ARG A 249 24.73 -1.71 -4.49
CA ARG A 249 24.84 -2.25 -5.88
C ARG A 249 25.61 -3.55 -6.01
N ASP A 250 26.44 -3.91 -5.04
CA ASP A 250 27.10 -5.23 -5.06
C ASP A 250 26.12 -6.40 -4.87
N TYR A 251 24.92 -6.13 -4.35
CA TYR A 251 23.85 -7.13 -4.20
C TYR A 251 22.96 -7.26 -5.45
N ALA A 252 23.27 -6.58 -6.54
CA ALA A 252 22.50 -6.63 -7.80
C ALA A 252 22.75 -7.91 -8.62
N GLU A 253 22.80 -9.08 -7.95
CA GLU A 253 23.07 -10.36 -8.61
C GLU A 253 22.12 -10.61 -9.79
N GLY A 254 22.70 -11.02 -10.92
CA GLY A 254 21.96 -11.34 -12.14
C GLY A 254 21.52 -10.13 -12.98
N TRP A 255 21.73 -8.90 -12.50
CA TRP A 255 21.44 -7.70 -13.29
C TRP A 255 22.33 -7.62 -14.53
N THR A 256 21.81 -7.01 -15.58
CA THR A 256 22.58 -6.72 -16.80
C THR A 256 23.02 -5.27 -16.78
N TRP A 257 24.30 -5.01 -16.98
CA TRP A 257 24.89 -3.67 -17.04
C TRP A 257 25.25 -3.29 -18.48
N PHE A 258 25.07 -2.02 -18.82
CA PHE A 258 25.26 -1.49 -20.18
C PHE A 258 26.28 -0.34 -20.20
N ASP A 259 26.99 -0.18 -21.31
CA ASP A 259 27.81 1.01 -21.58
C ASP A 259 26.95 2.23 -21.96
N ALA A 260 27.59 3.39 -22.10
CA ALA A 260 26.92 4.65 -22.45
C ALA A 260 26.29 4.65 -23.87
N ASP A 261 26.69 3.72 -24.73
CA ASP A 261 26.13 3.55 -26.07
C ASP A 261 24.97 2.54 -26.07
N GLY A 262 24.62 1.96 -24.91
CA GLY A 262 23.54 0.99 -24.73
C GLY A 262 23.92 -0.46 -25.06
N ASN A 263 25.21 -0.79 -25.20
CA ASN A 263 25.65 -2.16 -25.40
C ASN A 263 25.85 -2.86 -24.06
N ALA A 264 25.42 -4.12 -23.95
CA ALA A 264 25.69 -4.92 -22.76
C ALA A 264 27.20 -5.08 -22.54
N LEU A 265 27.65 -4.82 -21.31
CA LEU A 265 29.05 -5.00 -20.91
C LEU A 265 29.45 -6.48 -20.99
N THR A 266 30.73 -6.74 -21.24
CA THR A 266 31.31 -8.09 -21.14
C THR A 266 31.49 -8.51 -19.68
N ASP A 267 31.61 -9.81 -19.42
CA ASP A 267 31.92 -10.35 -18.09
C ASP A 267 33.21 -9.74 -17.50
N GLU A 268 34.22 -9.50 -18.34
CA GLU A 268 35.49 -8.87 -17.93
C GLU A 268 35.30 -7.41 -17.50
N GLU A 269 34.39 -6.68 -18.17
CA GLU A 269 34.05 -5.29 -17.83
C GLU A 269 33.22 -5.23 -16.54
N VAL A 270 32.21 -6.08 -16.38
CA VAL A 270 31.41 -6.15 -15.14
C VAL A 270 32.25 -6.54 -13.94
N ALA A 271 33.15 -7.51 -14.09
CA ALA A 271 34.07 -7.91 -13.03
C ALA A 271 35.06 -6.79 -12.63
N ALA A 272 35.25 -5.78 -13.48
CA ALA A 272 36.11 -4.62 -13.23
C ALA A 272 35.36 -3.40 -12.66
N MET A 273 34.02 -3.40 -12.70
CA MET A 273 33.21 -2.29 -12.18
C MET A 273 33.42 -2.14 -10.67
N THR A 274 33.72 -0.92 -10.26
CA THR A 274 33.69 -0.50 -8.85
C THR A 274 32.25 -0.26 -8.39
N VAL A 275 32.06 -0.11 -7.08
CA VAL A 275 30.77 0.34 -6.51
C VAL A 275 30.34 1.66 -7.14
N GLN A 276 31.28 2.59 -7.35
CA GLN A 276 31.01 3.87 -7.99
C GLN A 276 30.58 3.72 -9.45
N ASP A 277 31.22 2.84 -10.23
CA ASP A 277 30.82 2.60 -11.62
C ASP A 277 29.39 2.03 -11.70
N LYS A 278 29.01 1.17 -10.76
CA LYS A 278 27.64 0.61 -10.68
C LYS A 278 26.63 1.66 -10.20
N ALA A 279 27.01 2.53 -9.28
CA ALA A 279 26.20 3.66 -8.82
C ALA A 279 25.88 4.61 -9.99
N GLU A 280 26.90 5.03 -10.73
CA GLU A 280 26.74 5.90 -11.90
C GLU A 280 25.89 5.20 -12.97
N ALA A 281 26.14 3.92 -13.25
CA ALA A 281 25.31 3.14 -14.18
C ALA A 281 23.85 3.00 -13.74
N PHE A 282 23.60 2.89 -12.43
CA PHE A 282 22.25 2.85 -11.89
C PHE A 282 21.54 4.19 -12.05
N LEU A 283 22.19 5.29 -11.67
CA LEU A 283 21.63 6.63 -11.78
C LEU A 283 21.38 7.04 -13.24
N GLU A 284 22.20 6.58 -14.18
CA GLU A 284 22.01 6.82 -15.63
C GLU A 284 21.04 5.83 -16.30
N GLY A 285 20.39 4.94 -15.53
CA GLY A 285 19.45 3.94 -16.08
C GLY A 285 20.09 2.83 -16.92
N ARG A 286 21.43 2.70 -16.91
CA ARG A 286 22.21 1.75 -17.73
C ARG A 286 22.25 0.34 -17.16
N TYR A 287 21.09 -0.19 -16.80
CA TYR A 287 20.94 -1.54 -16.28
C TYR A 287 19.59 -2.15 -16.67
N ALA A 288 19.49 -3.47 -16.49
CA ALA A 288 18.24 -4.20 -16.51
C ALA A 288 18.23 -5.21 -15.36
N LYS A 289 17.17 -5.23 -14.58
CA LYS A 289 16.99 -6.16 -13.45
C LYS A 289 16.87 -7.59 -13.98
N SER A 290 17.39 -8.58 -13.25
CA SER A 290 17.31 -9.97 -13.68
C SER A 290 15.85 -10.44 -13.76
N SER A 291 15.44 -11.04 -14.89
CA SER A 291 14.14 -11.73 -14.99
C SER A 291 14.16 -13.12 -14.33
N THR A 292 15.33 -13.60 -13.88
CA THR A 292 15.54 -14.92 -13.29
C THR A 292 15.68 -14.81 -11.77
N GLY A 293 14.56 -14.52 -11.11
CA GLY A 293 14.43 -14.53 -9.66
C GLY A 293 12.98 -14.61 -9.14
N GLY A 294 12.00 -14.75 -10.05
CA GLY A 294 10.59 -14.97 -9.70
C GLY A 294 10.30 -16.38 -9.16
N MET A 295 10.96 -16.76 -8.07
CA MET A 295 10.46 -17.74 -7.12
C MET A 295 10.56 -17.11 -5.73
N GLY A 296 9.73 -16.09 -5.53
CA GLY A 296 9.70 -15.20 -4.36
C GLY A 296 8.37 -14.48 -4.24
N GLY A 297 7.92 -13.81 -5.32
CA GLY A 297 6.60 -13.20 -5.42
C GLY A 297 5.57 -14.17 -5.98
N GLY A 298 4.86 -14.90 -5.12
CA GLY A 298 3.68 -15.66 -5.53
C GLY A 298 2.57 -14.71 -5.98
N MET A 299 2.43 -14.53 -7.30
CA MET A 299 1.34 -13.80 -7.96
C MET A 299 1.07 -12.39 -7.43
N MET A 300 1.99 -11.44 -7.64
CA MET A 300 1.70 -10.00 -7.51
C MET A 300 2.37 -9.14 -8.61
N ALA A 301 2.76 -9.74 -9.74
CA ALA A 301 3.27 -8.97 -10.88
C ALA A 301 2.12 -8.50 -11.77
N GLY A 302 1.74 -7.22 -11.63
CA GLY A 302 0.98 -6.49 -12.65
C GLY A 302 1.81 -6.43 -13.94
N GLY A 303 1.23 -6.89 -15.05
CA GLY A 303 1.90 -6.96 -16.33
C GLY A 303 2.23 -5.59 -16.89
N MET A 304 3.50 -5.37 -17.23
CA MET A 304 3.91 -4.26 -18.11
C MET A 304 3.38 -4.49 -19.53
N ASP A 305 2.76 -3.45 -20.10
CA ASP A 305 2.31 -3.37 -21.48
C ASP A 305 3.47 -3.52 -22.48
N GLY A 306 3.59 -4.72 -23.06
CA GLY A 306 4.44 -4.98 -24.22
C GLY A 306 3.61 -5.41 -25.41
N LYS A 307 3.32 -4.49 -26.34
CA LYS A 307 2.68 -4.82 -27.63
C LYS A 307 3.55 -5.79 -28.43
N GLY A 308 3.16 -7.05 -28.49
CA GLY A 308 3.78 -8.08 -29.33
C GLY A 308 2.76 -9.10 -29.83
N ASP A 309 2.22 -8.88 -31.04
CA ASP A 309 1.36 -9.84 -31.74
C ASP A 309 2.10 -11.18 -31.94
N THR A 310 1.67 -12.24 -31.25
CA THR A 310 1.92 -13.63 -31.70
C THR A 310 0.71 -14.52 -31.41
N GLU A 311 0.17 -15.12 -32.48
CA GLU A 311 -0.95 -16.07 -32.48
C GLU A 311 -0.59 -17.35 -31.68
N PHE A 312 -1.48 -17.76 -30.76
CA PHE A 312 -1.37 -19.01 -30.00
C PHE A 312 -2.19 -20.13 -30.68
N ASP A 313 -1.53 -21.25 -31.00
CA ASP A 313 -2.12 -22.45 -31.63
C ASP A 313 -2.59 -23.47 -30.55
N PRO A 314 -3.88 -23.82 -30.47
CA PRO A 314 -4.42 -24.63 -29.36
C PRO A 314 -4.16 -26.15 -29.44
N GLU A 315 -3.42 -26.68 -30.42
CA GLU A 315 -3.34 -28.15 -30.63
C GLU A 315 -2.26 -28.92 -29.82
N GLN A 316 -1.64 -28.36 -28.78
CA GLN A 316 -0.56 -29.05 -28.03
C GLN A 316 -0.69 -29.09 -26.50
N LEU A 317 -1.77 -29.68 -25.97
CA LEU A 317 -1.82 -30.09 -24.55
C LEU A 317 -1.89 -31.62 -24.41
N PRO A 318 -1.03 -32.26 -23.59
CA PRO A 318 -1.14 -33.68 -23.29
C PRO A 318 -2.23 -33.96 -22.23
N GLU A 319 -2.94 -35.07 -22.42
CA GLU A 319 -4.11 -35.55 -21.68
C GLU A 319 -3.88 -35.67 -20.16
N ARG A 320 -4.79 -35.11 -19.35
CA ARG A 320 -4.88 -35.37 -17.90
C ARG A 320 -5.84 -36.52 -17.61
N ALA A 321 -5.42 -37.36 -16.67
CA ALA A 321 -6.15 -38.51 -16.17
C ALA A 321 -7.41 -38.12 -15.37
N ASP A 322 -8.33 -39.08 -15.40
CA ASP A 322 -9.70 -39.19 -14.96
C ASP A 322 -9.95 -39.04 -13.45
N GLY A 323 -10.83 -38.09 -13.10
CA GLY A 323 -11.43 -37.96 -11.76
C GLY A 323 -12.71 -37.12 -11.85
N GLN A 324 -13.86 -37.79 -11.94
CA GLN A 324 -15.18 -37.19 -12.14
C GLN A 324 -15.61 -36.30 -10.96
N MET A 325 -16.05 -35.08 -11.25
CA MET A 325 -16.95 -34.29 -10.38
C MET A 325 -18.37 -34.26 -10.99
N PRO A 326 -19.45 -34.13 -10.18
CA PRO A 326 -20.82 -34.28 -10.65
C PRO A 326 -21.37 -33.06 -11.41
N ASP A 327 -22.23 -33.38 -12.38
CA ASP A 327 -22.97 -32.56 -13.33
C ASP A 327 -24.02 -31.65 -12.65
N TRP A 328 -23.84 -30.33 -12.72
CA TRP A 328 -24.90 -29.35 -12.45
C TRP A 328 -25.40 -28.79 -13.78
N LYS A 329 -26.60 -29.23 -14.17
CA LYS A 329 -27.29 -28.81 -15.39
C LYS A 329 -28.10 -27.52 -15.19
N ASP A 330 -27.84 -26.59 -16.09
CA ASP A 330 -28.76 -25.68 -16.78
C ASP A 330 -29.82 -24.92 -15.95
N GLY A 331 -29.53 -23.63 -15.77
CA GLY A 331 -30.53 -22.56 -15.67
C GLY A 331 -30.10 -21.40 -16.58
N GLN A 332 -30.56 -21.42 -17.84
CA GLN A 332 -30.33 -20.36 -18.83
C GLN A 332 -30.90 -19.02 -18.37
N MET A 333 -30.08 -17.98 -18.33
CA MET A 333 -30.49 -16.59 -18.56
C MET A 333 -29.50 -15.92 -19.52
N ASP A 334 -30.11 -15.45 -20.60
CA ASP A 334 -29.71 -14.60 -21.73
C ASP A 334 -28.27 -14.05 -21.79
N ARG A 335 -27.56 -14.45 -22.86
CA ARG A 335 -26.25 -13.92 -23.25
C ARG A 335 -26.44 -12.64 -24.09
N GLY A 336 -26.44 -11.50 -23.41
CA GLY A 336 -26.12 -10.20 -24.00
C GLY A 336 -24.61 -10.07 -24.20
N ASN A 337 -24.22 -9.71 -25.41
CA ASN A 337 -22.85 -9.65 -25.93
C ASN A 337 -21.99 -8.57 -25.25
N GLY A 338 -21.07 -8.98 -24.36
CA GLY A 338 -19.97 -8.16 -23.83
C GLY A 338 -18.81 -9.07 -23.43
N GLY A 339 -17.84 -9.23 -24.33
CA GLY A 339 -16.59 -9.94 -24.05
C GLY A 339 -15.62 -8.98 -23.36
N GLY A 340 -15.01 -9.44 -22.27
CA GLY A 340 -13.94 -8.74 -21.57
C GLY A 340 -13.48 -9.57 -20.37
N ASN A 341 -12.22 -9.97 -20.40
CA ASN A 341 -11.51 -10.84 -19.47
C ASN A 341 -11.78 -10.53 -17.98
N HIS A 342 -12.23 -11.53 -17.21
CA HIS A 342 -12.15 -11.50 -15.74
C HIS A 342 -10.77 -11.99 -15.29
N GLU A 343 -9.74 -11.19 -15.57
CA GLU A 343 -8.49 -11.22 -14.80
C GLU A 343 -8.60 -10.08 -13.79
N MET A 344 -8.73 -10.43 -12.50
CA MET A 344 -8.69 -9.46 -11.42
C MET A 344 -7.25 -8.96 -11.28
N ILE A 345 -6.90 -7.93 -12.04
CA ILE A 345 -5.70 -7.13 -11.83
C ILE A 345 -6.00 -6.27 -10.61
N VAL A 346 -5.26 -6.46 -9.51
CA VAL A 346 -5.21 -5.49 -8.41
C VAL A 346 -4.40 -4.33 -8.98
N GLY A 347 -5.10 -3.35 -9.57
CA GLY A 347 -4.51 -2.48 -10.59
C GLY A 347 -4.69 -1.00 -10.31
N THR A 348 -3.66 -0.25 -10.70
CA THR A 348 -3.66 1.18 -11.00
C THR A 348 -4.94 1.63 -11.70
N PRO A 349 -5.40 2.88 -11.50
CA PRO A 349 -6.55 3.41 -12.23
C PRO A 349 -6.42 3.19 -13.74
N ASP A 350 -7.47 2.65 -14.35
CA ASP A 350 -7.47 2.38 -15.78
C ASP A 350 -7.41 3.71 -16.56
N ALA A 351 -6.47 3.81 -17.49
CA ALA A 351 -6.30 4.99 -18.31
C ALA A 351 -7.61 5.39 -19.03
N GLY A 352 -8.04 6.64 -18.83
CA GLY A 352 -9.27 7.18 -19.40
C GLY A 352 -10.52 7.06 -18.50
N THR A 353 -10.41 6.45 -17.32
CA THR A 353 -11.42 6.59 -16.25
C THR A 353 -11.33 7.97 -15.60
N THR A 354 -12.34 8.37 -14.82
CA THR A 354 -12.31 9.60 -14.01
C THR A 354 -11.42 9.52 -12.78
N GLN A 355 -10.99 8.31 -12.40
CA GLN A 355 -10.02 8.09 -11.33
C GLN A 355 -8.56 8.22 -11.81
N ALA A 356 -8.29 8.22 -13.13
CA ALA A 356 -6.93 8.25 -13.66
C ALA A 356 -6.35 9.66 -13.81
N ALA A 357 -5.06 9.84 -13.51
CA ALA A 357 -4.35 11.13 -13.59
C ALA A 357 -4.51 11.82 -14.96
N GLY A 358 -4.58 11.04 -16.04
CA GLY A 358 -4.76 11.52 -17.41
C GLY A 358 -6.22 11.78 -17.83
N SER A 359 -7.17 11.81 -16.90
CA SER A 359 -8.59 11.99 -17.22
C SER A 359 -8.90 13.41 -17.69
N SER A 360 -9.49 13.54 -18.88
CA SER A 360 -9.87 14.84 -19.44
C SER A 360 -11.24 15.36 -18.94
N VAL A 361 -11.91 14.62 -18.06
CA VAL A 361 -13.24 14.94 -17.52
C VAL A 361 -13.24 14.70 -16.01
N ASP A 362 -13.93 15.55 -15.26
CA ASP A 362 -14.00 15.43 -13.79
C ASP A 362 -15.03 14.36 -13.39
N SER A 363 -16.15 14.29 -14.11
CA SER A 363 -17.21 13.32 -13.86
C SER A 363 -17.97 12.97 -15.14
N ASN A 364 -18.24 11.68 -15.31
CA ASN A 364 -19.19 11.15 -16.28
C ASN A 364 -20.59 10.92 -15.69
N ASN A 365 -20.71 10.78 -14.36
CA ASN A 365 -21.97 10.43 -13.71
C ASN A 365 -22.85 11.65 -13.36
N TYR A 366 -22.25 12.80 -13.09
CA TYR A 366 -22.96 14.00 -12.65
C TYR A 366 -22.98 15.09 -13.73
N ALA A 367 -24.18 15.57 -14.08
CA ALA A 367 -24.33 16.60 -15.09
C ALA A 367 -24.06 18.01 -14.52
N THR A 368 -24.24 18.19 -13.21
CA THR A 368 -23.94 19.44 -12.52
C THR A 368 -23.15 19.22 -11.24
N TYR A 369 -22.43 20.26 -10.83
CA TYR A 369 -21.69 20.28 -9.57
C TYR A 369 -22.60 20.03 -8.37
N GLU A 370 -23.81 20.60 -8.37
CA GLU A 370 -24.77 20.44 -7.28
C GLU A 370 -25.28 19.01 -7.14
N GLU A 371 -25.43 18.27 -8.24
CA GLU A 371 -25.80 16.84 -8.21
C GLU A 371 -24.69 16.01 -7.57
N MET A 372 -23.43 16.30 -7.92
CA MET A 372 -22.25 15.65 -7.33
C MET A 372 -22.16 15.92 -5.82
N VAL A 373 -22.25 17.18 -5.40
CA VAL A 373 -22.16 17.54 -3.97
C VAL A 373 -23.30 16.94 -3.15
N GLU A 374 -24.52 16.83 -3.71
CA GLU A 374 -25.63 16.16 -3.02
C GLU A 374 -25.40 14.66 -2.83
N ALA A 375 -24.72 14.00 -3.78
CA ALA A 375 -24.34 12.60 -3.64
C ALA A 375 -23.33 12.40 -2.51
N TYR A 376 -22.24 13.19 -2.49
CA TYR A 376 -21.27 13.19 -1.39
C TYR A 376 -21.96 13.40 -0.04
N ARG A 377 -22.83 14.42 0.07
CA ARG A 377 -23.56 14.72 1.30
C ARG A 377 -24.42 13.53 1.76
N THR A 378 -25.19 12.93 0.86
CA THR A 378 -26.08 11.82 1.19
C THR A 378 -25.31 10.60 1.69
N ASP A 379 -24.21 10.27 1.03
CA ASP A 379 -23.39 9.11 1.36
C ASP A 379 -22.63 9.32 2.68
N ILE A 380 -22.04 10.51 2.88
CA ILE A 380 -21.30 10.83 4.11
C ILE A 380 -22.25 10.91 5.32
N GLU A 381 -23.44 11.52 5.19
CA GLU A 381 -24.46 11.49 6.26
C GLU A 381 -24.85 10.04 6.65
N SER A 382 -24.83 9.11 5.68
CA SER A 382 -25.08 7.68 5.89
C SER A 382 -23.92 6.96 6.58
N ILE A 383 -22.67 7.34 6.30
CA ILE A 383 -21.47 6.86 6.99
C ILE A 383 -21.45 7.36 8.44
N GLU A 384 -21.71 8.65 8.65
CA GLU A 384 -21.73 9.30 9.98
C GLU A 384 -22.86 8.77 10.88
N ALA A 385 -23.96 8.30 10.29
CA ALA A 385 -25.04 7.65 11.05
C ALA A 385 -24.60 6.36 11.74
N GLY A 386 -23.48 5.78 11.31
CA GLY A 386 -22.91 4.55 11.83
C GLY A 386 -23.58 3.30 11.28
N ASP A 387 -22.88 2.18 11.40
CA ASP A 387 -23.39 0.87 11.01
C ASP A 387 -24.34 0.27 12.07
N GLN A 388 -24.65 -1.03 11.94
CA GLN A 388 -25.55 -1.71 12.89
C GLN A 388 -25.02 -1.77 14.35
N TYR A 389 -23.71 -1.57 14.55
CA TYR A 389 -23.07 -1.49 15.86
C TYR A 389 -22.83 -0.05 16.31
N GLY A 390 -23.16 0.93 15.45
CA GLY A 390 -23.01 2.36 15.71
C GLY A 390 -21.62 2.90 15.37
N ASN A 391 -20.82 2.15 14.61
CA ASN A 391 -19.46 2.54 14.26
C ASN A 391 -19.45 3.29 12.92
N ASN A 392 -18.64 4.35 12.84
CA ASN A 392 -18.27 4.96 11.57
C ASN A 392 -17.26 4.06 10.86
N LEU A 393 -17.59 3.56 9.67
CA LEU A 393 -16.75 2.60 8.96
C LEU A 393 -15.39 3.18 8.51
N VAL A 394 -15.32 4.48 8.22
CA VAL A 394 -14.08 5.15 7.83
C VAL A 394 -13.13 5.24 9.01
N GLU A 395 -13.64 5.63 10.18
CA GLU A 395 -12.88 5.64 11.43
C GLU A 395 -12.45 4.23 11.84
N LEU A 396 -13.36 3.24 11.70
CA LEU A 396 -13.09 1.84 12.00
C LEU A 396 -11.97 1.26 11.11
N TYR A 397 -11.82 1.76 9.87
CA TYR A 397 -10.81 1.32 8.91
C TYR A 397 -9.59 2.26 8.80
N ASN A 398 -9.42 3.18 9.77
CA ASN A 398 -8.25 4.03 9.85
C ASN A 398 -7.20 3.42 10.80
N PRO A 399 -6.04 2.93 10.32
CA PRO A 399 -5.02 2.31 11.18
C PRO A 399 -4.45 3.28 12.23
N LEU A 400 -4.44 4.59 11.94
CA LEU A 400 -3.92 5.61 12.87
C LEU A 400 -4.74 5.71 14.16
N ASN A 401 -6.01 5.29 14.14
CA ASN A 401 -6.85 5.27 15.35
C ASN A 401 -6.44 4.18 16.36
N TYR A 402 -5.72 3.16 15.91
CA TYR A 402 -5.38 1.99 16.74
C TYR A 402 -3.92 1.95 17.15
N ILE A 403 -3.03 2.60 16.40
CA ILE A 403 -1.62 2.71 16.77
C ILE A 403 -1.54 3.48 18.09
N SER A 404 -1.00 2.84 19.13
CA SER A 404 -0.92 3.36 20.52
C SER A 404 -2.26 3.47 21.29
N ALA A 405 -3.36 2.93 20.75
CA ALA A 405 -4.62 2.86 21.50
C ALA A 405 -4.45 1.99 22.76
N GLU A 406 -5.04 2.40 23.89
CA GLU A 406 -4.88 1.70 25.19
C GLU A 406 -5.35 0.23 25.13
N ASP A 407 -6.31 -0.07 24.26
CA ASP A 407 -6.96 -1.38 24.14
C ASP A 407 -6.39 -2.25 23.01
N ALA A 408 -5.46 -1.73 22.18
CA ALA A 408 -4.85 -2.47 21.07
C ALA A 408 -3.48 -3.07 21.45
N GLU A 409 -3.21 -4.31 21.01
CA GLU A 409 -1.88 -4.92 21.13
C GLU A 409 -1.02 -4.55 19.91
N ASN A 410 -0.11 -3.59 20.07
CA ASN A 410 0.78 -3.19 18.97
C ASN A 410 1.64 -4.38 18.47
N PRO A 411 1.90 -4.48 17.15
CA PRO A 411 2.90 -5.41 16.63
C PRO A 411 4.29 -5.03 17.15
N THR A 412 5.20 -6.00 17.21
CA THR A 412 6.59 -5.71 17.60
C THR A 412 7.30 -4.90 16.53
N TRP A 413 7.00 -5.17 15.25
CA TRP A 413 7.65 -4.51 14.13
C TRP A 413 6.77 -4.46 12.88
N VAL A 414 7.02 -3.46 12.03
CA VAL A 414 6.35 -3.26 10.75
C VAL A 414 7.38 -2.82 9.71
N ARG A 415 7.31 -3.42 8.51
CA ARG A 415 8.03 -2.95 7.32
C ARG A 415 7.04 -2.61 6.24
N MET A 416 7.15 -1.42 5.67
CA MET A 416 6.35 -0.96 4.53
C MET A 416 7.28 -0.75 3.33
N LEU A 417 7.00 -1.41 2.21
CA LEU A 417 7.77 -1.26 0.97
C LEU A 417 6.90 -0.65 -0.11
N CYS A 418 7.29 0.50 -0.64
CA CYS A 418 6.58 1.19 -1.71
C CYS A 418 7.52 1.44 -2.89
N GLY A 419 7.01 1.46 -4.12
CA GLY A 419 7.79 1.96 -5.25
C GLY A 419 8.00 3.46 -5.10
N ALA A 420 9.23 3.95 -5.18
CA ALA A 420 9.55 5.37 -4.92
C ALA A 420 8.86 6.35 -5.90
N ALA A 421 8.38 5.86 -7.04
CA ALA A 421 7.61 6.64 -8.03
C ALA A 421 6.19 6.08 -8.25
N GLU A 422 5.67 5.21 -7.38
CA GLU A 422 4.33 4.64 -7.60
C GLU A 422 3.22 5.70 -7.46
N GLY A 423 2.21 5.66 -8.34
CA GLY A 423 1.13 6.65 -8.34
C GLY A 423 -0.10 6.25 -7.53
N ASP A 424 -0.13 5.04 -6.98
CA ASP A 424 -1.32 4.43 -6.37
C ASP A 424 -1.61 4.93 -4.95
N ILE A 425 -0.57 5.35 -4.22
CA ILE A 425 -0.66 5.94 -2.87
C ILE A 425 0.44 6.99 -2.68
N SER A 426 0.18 7.99 -1.84
CA SER A 426 1.21 8.97 -1.50
C SER A 426 2.28 8.35 -0.61
N MET A 427 3.54 8.76 -0.78
CA MET A 427 4.60 8.35 0.14
C MET A 427 4.38 8.94 1.54
N LEU A 428 3.67 10.07 1.62
CA LEU A 428 3.29 10.72 2.86
C LEU A 428 2.39 9.85 3.75
N ASN A 429 1.55 8.98 3.17
CA ASN A 429 0.76 8.02 3.93
C ASN A 429 1.66 7.01 4.68
N SER A 430 2.67 6.47 3.99
CA SER A 430 3.62 5.54 4.63
C SER A 430 4.48 6.23 5.69
N LEU A 431 4.81 7.51 5.47
CA LEU A 431 5.54 8.34 6.43
C LEU A 431 4.70 8.61 7.71
N ASN A 432 3.43 8.99 7.55
CA ASN A 432 2.51 9.20 8.68
C ASN A 432 2.34 7.94 9.53
N LEU A 433 2.19 6.78 8.88
CA LEU A 433 2.15 5.49 9.57
C LEU A 433 3.45 5.20 10.33
N GLN A 434 4.61 5.43 9.71
CA GLN A 434 5.91 5.23 10.38
C GLN A 434 6.06 6.14 11.60
N ILE A 435 5.74 7.43 11.46
CA ILE A 435 5.79 8.39 12.57
C ILE A 435 4.91 7.92 13.73
N ALA A 436 3.66 7.54 13.45
CA ALA A 436 2.74 7.03 14.46
C ALA A 436 3.28 5.76 15.14
N MET A 437 3.83 4.82 14.36
CA MET A 437 4.37 3.56 14.85
C MET A 437 5.60 3.75 15.73
N LEU A 438 6.56 4.58 15.31
CA LEU A 438 7.75 4.89 16.10
C LEU A 438 7.37 5.57 17.42
N ASN A 439 6.44 6.53 17.39
CA ASN A 439 5.91 7.18 18.60
C ASN A 439 5.18 6.19 19.53
N ALA A 440 4.62 5.11 18.98
CA ALA A 440 4.00 4.02 19.73
C ALA A 440 5.02 2.98 20.25
N GLY A 441 6.31 3.13 19.95
CA GLY A 441 7.38 2.18 20.31
C GLY A 441 7.39 0.91 19.46
N ILE A 442 6.78 0.95 18.28
CA ILE A 442 6.85 -0.10 17.26
C ILE A 442 8.09 0.14 16.41
N ASP A 443 8.86 -0.92 16.16
CA ASP A 443 9.96 -0.86 15.19
C ASP A 443 9.40 -0.79 13.77
N ALA A 444 9.41 0.41 13.19
CA ALA A 444 8.80 0.69 11.89
C ALA A 444 9.83 1.17 10.87
N THR A 445 9.90 0.48 9.74
CA THR A 445 10.77 0.83 8.61
C THR A 445 9.95 1.05 7.35
N ILE A 446 10.20 2.16 6.67
CA ILE A 446 9.75 2.38 5.29
C ILE A 446 10.90 2.12 4.31
N GLU A 447 10.58 1.50 3.19
CA GLU A 447 11.48 1.38 2.05
C GLU A 447 10.78 1.95 0.82
N TRP A 448 11.35 3.00 0.25
CA TRP A 448 10.92 3.57 -1.03
C TRP A 448 11.87 3.07 -2.11
N GLN A 449 11.44 1.99 -2.77
CA GLN A 449 12.22 1.25 -3.75
C GLN A 449 12.36 2.03 -5.05
N TRP A 450 13.59 2.46 -5.35
CA TRP A 450 13.92 3.18 -6.57
C TRP A 450 13.85 2.29 -7.81
N ASP A 451 13.26 2.84 -8.87
CA ASP A 451 12.87 2.08 -10.07
C ASP A 451 11.91 0.91 -9.72
N GLY A 452 11.19 1.02 -8.58
CA GLY A 452 10.12 0.13 -8.16
C GLY A 452 8.77 0.60 -8.67
N GLY A 453 7.94 -0.34 -9.13
CA GLY A 453 6.53 -0.08 -9.40
C GLY A 453 5.65 -0.33 -8.17
N HIS A 454 4.34 -0.21 -8.36
CA HIS A 454 3.33 -0.60 -7.37
C HIS A 454 3.50 -2.07 -6.96
N VAL A 455 3.46 -2.34 -5.65
CA VAL A 455 3.76 -3.66 -5.05
C VAL A 455 5.15 -4.15 -5.48
N PRO A 456 6.22 -3.45 -5.08
CA PRO A 456 7.56 -3.79 -5.52
C PRO A 456 8.00 -5.17 -5.03
N SER A 457 8.77 -5.88 -5.85
CA SER A 457 9.44 -7.11 -5.43
C SER A 457 10.70 -6.80 -4.65
N GLU A 458 11.07 -7.66 -3.70
CA GLU A 458 12.32 -7.51 -2.95
C GLU A 458 13.53 -7.60 -3.87
N VAL A 459 14.52 -6.76 -3.60
CA VAL A 459 15.73 -6.59 -4.42
C VAL A 459 16.98 -6.66 -3.56
N LEU A 460 18.14 -6.67 -4.22
CA LEU A 460 19.44 -6.53 -3.56
C LEU A 460 19.70 -7.56 -2.47
N GLY A 461 19.26 -8.80 -2.69
CA GLY A 461 19.45 -9.89 -1.73
C GLY A 461 18.61 -9.77 -0.46
N ASP A 462 17.70 -8.79 -0.38
CA ASP A 462 16.64 -8.81 0.62
C ASP A 462 15.52 -9.75 0.17
N SER A 463 14.83 -10.30 1.16
CA SER A 463 13.65 -11.13 0.96
C SER A 463 12.75 -11.02 2.18
N PHE A 464 11.46 -11.29 1.99
CA PHE A 464 10.51 -11.49 3.09
C PHE A 464 11.10 -12.37 4.20
N SER A 465 11.56 -13.57 3.85
CA SER A 465 12.08 -14.57 4.79
C SER A 465 13.29 -14.07 5.58
N LEU A 466 14.25 -13.40 4.91
CA LEU A 466 15.42 -12.83 5.58
C LEU A 466 15.00 -11.80 6.62
N TYR A 467 14.10 -10.88 6.27
CA TYR A 467 13.65 -9.85 7.19
C TYR A 467 12.95 -10.45 8.42
N VAL A 468 12.02 -11.38 8.22
CA VAL A 468 11.34 -12.07 9.33
C VAL A 468 12.34 -12.78 10.24
N ASP A 469 13.34 -13.46 9.67
CA ASP A 469 14.39 -14.13 10.44
C ASP A 469 15.28 -13.15 11.22
N GLN A 470 15.58 -11.97 10.67
CA GLN A 470 16.30 -10.90 11.37
C GLN A 470 15.50 -10.41 12.58
N MET A 471 14.22 -10.09 12.38
CA MET A 471 13.35 -9.65 13.48
C MET A 471 13.19 -10.74 14.54
N TYR A 472 13.16 -12.02 14.13
CA TYR A 472 13.09 -13.13 15.08
C TYR A 472 14.37 -13.23 15.90
N GLY A 473 15.53 -13.09 15.25
CA GLY A 473 16.84 -13.05 15.91
C GLY A 473 17.01 -11.89 16.88
N GLU A 474 16.39 -10.76 16.60
CA GLU A 474 16.45 -9.54 17.42
C GLU A 474 15.51 -9.59 18.63
N TYR A 475 14.22 -9.87 18.39
CA TYR A 475 13.19 -9.71 19.41
C TYR A 475 12.87 -10.98 20.20
N VAL A 476 13.27 -12.16 19.72
CA VAL A 476 13.01 -13.42 20.43
C VAL A 476 14.19 -13.81 21.32
N ASN A 477 13.99 -13.71 22.63
CA ASN A 477 15.01 -14.02 23.62
C ASN A 477 15.59 -15.44 23.45
N GLY A 478 16.91 -15.51 23.21
CA GLY A 478 17.65 -16.75 23.01
C GLY A 478 17.71 -17.23 21.56
N ALA A 479 17.09 -16.52 20.62
CA ALA A 479 17.31 -16.72 19.20
C ALA A 479 18.73 -16.30 18.79
N ALA A 480 19.23 -16.86 17.68
CA ALA A 480 20.48 -16.43 17.09
C ALA A 480 20.24 -15.17 16.26
N ALA A 481 21.12 -14.18 16.37
CA ALA A 481 21.09 -13.03 15.48
C ALA A 481 21.32 -13.49 14.04
N ILE A 482 20.44 -13.06 13.14
CA ILE A 482 20.54 -13.31 11.71
C ILE A 482 20.98 -12.01 11.05
N THR A 483 21.93 -12.11 10.12
CA THR A 483 22.43 -10.96 9.37
C THR A 483 22.45 -11.33 7.89
N LYS A 484 22.13 -10.36 7.03
CA LYS A 484 22.30 -10.48 5.58
C LYS A 484 23.72 -10.92 5.24
N ALA A 485 23.84 -11.85 4.30
CA ALA A 485 25.16 -12.30 3.84
C ALA A 485 25.92 -11.15 3.17
N ALA A 486 27.25 -11.21 3.18
CA ALA A 486 28.05 -10.28 2.39
C ALA A 486 27.77 -10.48 0.90
N ALA A 487 27.70 -9.40 0.14
CA ALA A 487 27.59 -9.47 -1.31
C ALA A 487 28.81 -10.18 -1.91
N GLU A 488 28.57 -11.02 -2.91
CA GLU A 488 29.63 -11.59 -3.74
C GLU A 488 29.79 -10.74 -5.01
N PRO A 489 31.02 -10.41 -5.43
CA PRO A 489 31.22 -9.63 -6.65
C PRO A 489 30.58 -10.32 -7.87
N GLN A 490 29.74 -9.60 -8.59
CA GLN A 490 29.21 -10.07 -9.87
C GLN A 490 30.36 -10.16 -10.89
N THR A 491 30.69 -11.38 -11.32
CA THR A 491 31.74 -11.62 -12.33
C THR A 491 31.21 -11.99 -13.71
N VAL A 492 29.89 -12.13 -13.83
CA VAL A 492 29.21 -12.50 -15.07
C VAL A 492 28.08 -11.50 -15.28
N ASN A 493 27.99 -10.90 -16.46
CA ASN A 493 26.90 -9.98 -16.75
C ASN A 493 25.57 -10.73 -16.91
N GLY A 494 24.45 -10.02 -16.69
CA GLY A 494 23.14 -10.55 -17.01
C GLY A 494 22.91 -10.75 -18.52
N THR A 495 21.74 -11.27 -18.88
CA THR A 495 21.43 -11.67 -20.26
C THR A 495 20.48 -10.73 -21.00
N ALA A 496 20.11 -9.59 -20.41
CA ALA A 496 19.22 -8.64 -21.06
C ALA A 496 19.89 -8.03 -22.30
N THR A 497 19.09 -7.69 -23.32
CA THR A 497 19.60 -7.13 -24.57
C THR A 497 19.50 -5.61 -24.65
N GLU A 498 18.76 -5.00 -23.73
CA GLU A 498 18.56 -3.55 -23.64
C GLU A 498 18.38 -3.13 -22.17
N ALA A 499 18.78 -1.89 -21.87
CA ALA A 499 18.59 -1.30 -20.56
C ALA A 499 17.10 -0.97 -20.35
N THR A 500 16.61 -1.20 -19.12
CA THR A 500 15.23 -0.90 -18.71
C THR A 500 15.18 0.03 -17.51
N GLY A 501 16.33 0.39 -16.95
CA GLY A 501 16.41 1.29 -15.81
C GLY A 501 15.97 2.70 -16.16
N THR A 502 15.38 3.37 -15.19
CA THR A 502 15.05 4.79 -15.28
C THR A 502 16.32 5.64 -15.15
N ASP A 503 16.51 6.62 -16.04
CA ASP A 503 17.56 7.65 -15.89
C ASP A 503 17.13 8.68 -14.85
N LEU A 504 17.83 8.70 -13.73
CA LEU A 504 17.55 9.53 -12.57
C LEU A 504 18.35 10.85 -12.58
N THR A 505 19.29 11.03 -13.52
CA THR A 505 20.24 12.17 -13.49
C THR A 505 19.59 13.54 -13.70
N GLY A 506 18.31 13.58 -14.08
CA GLY A 506 17.51 14.80 -14.14
C GLY A 506 17.08 15.34 -12.77
N TRP A 507 16.97 14.46 -11.76
CA TRP A 507 16.49 14.79 -10.41
C TRP A 507 17.57 14.64 -9.33
N VAL A 508 18.65 13.92 -9.64
CA VAL A 508 19.62 13.47 -8.65
C VAL A 508 21.01 14.01 -8.96
N SER A 509 21.65 14.61 -7.96
CA SER A 509 23.09 14.88 -7.99
C SER A 509 23.84 13.77 -7.25
N TYR A 510 24.99 13.37 -7.77
CA TYR A 510 25.86 12.37 -7.17
C TYR A 510 27.32 12.83 -7.21
N GLU A 511 27.87 13.12 -6.02
CA GLU A 511 29.24 13.60 -5.85
C GLU A 511 29.94 12.83 -4.73
N ASP A 512 31.17 12.39 -4.96
CA ASP A 512 32.01 11.69 -3.98
C ASP A 512 31.32 10.51 -3.24
N GLY A 513 30.44 9.78 -3.93
CA GLY A 513 29.73 8.63 -3.34
C GLY A 513 28.42 8.98 -2.63
N THR A 514 28.03 10.25 -2.63
CA THR A 514 26.84 10.75 -1.92
C THR A 514 25.81 11.27 -2.91
N VAL A 515 24.55 10.83 -2.76
CA VAL A 515 23.41 11.39 -3.50
C VAL A 515 22.81 12.60 -2.78
N SER A 516 22.25 13.54 -3.55
CA SER A 516 21.51 14.68 -3.02
C SER A 516 20.39 15.11 -3.98
N PHE A 517 19.29 15.61 -3.41
CA PHE A 517 18.08 16.05 -4.11
C PHE A 517 17.58 17.33 -3.47
N SER A 518 16.93 18.19 -4.25
CA SER A 518 16.04 19.19 -3.67
C SER A 518 14.67 18.57 -3.39
N LEU A 519 13.87 19.22 -2.53
CA LEU A 519 12.48 18.82 -2.32
C LEU A 519 11.66 18.89 -3.62
N ALA A 520 11.93 19.89 -4.47
CA ALA A 520 11.30 20.01 -5.79
C ALA A 520 11.67 18.84 -6.72
N ASP A 521 12.92 18.38 -6.72
CA ASP A 521 13.33 17.22 -7.52
C ASP A 521 12.67 15.92 -7.02
N ALA A 522 12.53 15.76 -5.70
CA ALA A 522 11.82 14.62 -5.11
C ALA A 522 10.33 14.63 -5.50
N ALA A 523 9.68 15.80 -5.43
CA ALA A 523 8.30 15.97 -5.87
C ALA A 523 8.15 15.68 -7.38
N ALA A 524 9.01 16.25 -8.22
CA ALA A 524 8.98 16.02 -9.67
C ALA A 524 9.23 14.56 -10.06
N TYR A 525 10.10 13.85 -9.33
CA TYR A 525 10.28 12.40 -9.55
C TYR A 525 9.02 11.62 -9.16
N ARG A 526 8.37 12.00 -8.04
CA ARG A 526 7.13 11.37 -7.59
C ARG A 526 5.99 11.55 -8.59
N THR A 527 5.77 12.77 -9.06
CA THR A 527 4.68 13.10 -9.98
C THR A 527 4.91 12.56 -11.39
N ALA A 528 6.15 12.26 -11.78
CA ALA A 528 6.44 11.56 -13.04
C ALA A 528 5.76 10.18 -13.13
N GLY A 529 5.46 9.56 -11.98
CA GLY A 529 4.71 8.30 -11.88
C GLY A 529 3.25 8.44 -11.43
N ALA A 530 2.70 9.66 -11.40
CA ALA A 530 1.31 9.91 -11.01
C ALA A 530 0.33 9.08 -11.85
N SER A 531 -0.59 8.36 -11.19
CA SER A 531 -1.56 7.48 -11.85
C SER A 531 -3.02 7.82 -11.53
N LYS A 532 -3.28 8.47 -10.37
CA LYS A 532 -4.61 8.87 -9.90
C LYS A 532 -4.95 10.34 -10.21
N ALA A 533 -6.23 10.64 -10.44
CA ALA A 533 -6.77 12.00 -10.53
C ALA A 533 -6.91 12.63 -9.14
N ILE A 534 -7.39 13.88 -9.08
CA ILE A 534 -7.75 14.55 -7.82
C ILE A 534 -9.27 14.79 -7.79
N PRO A 535 -10.04 14.18 -6.85
CA PRO A 535 -9.60 13.22 -5.83
C PRO A 535 -9.23 11.86 -6.44
N GLY A 536 -8.38 11.12 -5.74
CA GLY A 536 -7.79 9.85 -6.17
C GLY A 536 -8.34 8.60 -5.48
N PHE A 537 -8.97 8.75 -4.32
CA PHE A 537 -9.50 7.64 -3.51
C PHE A 537 -11.01 7.73 -3.37
N ASP A 538 -11.55 8.78 -2.75
CA ASP A 538 -12.97 9.10 -2.80
C ASP A 538 -13.29 9.78 -4.13
N ALA A 539 -13.27 8.97 -5.19
CA ALA A 539 -13.33 9.46 -6.56
C ALA A 539 -14.75 9.92 -6.89
N ILE A 540 -14.87 11.01 -7.65
CA ILE A 540 -16.16 11.62 -7.95
C ILE A 540 -17.14 10.61 -8.56
N ASP A 541 -16.71 9.74 -9.48
CA ASP A 541 -17.60 8.74 -10.10
C ASP A 541 -17.59 7.36 -9.41
N TYR A 542 -17.18 7.29 -8.14
CA TYR A 542 -16.92 6.07 -7.39
C TYR A 542 -15.77 5.22 -7.98
N GLY A 543 -14.63 5.27 -7.32
CA GLY A 543 -13.41 4.52 -7.58
C GLY A 543 -13.31 3.23 -6.77
N GLN A 544 -12.15 2.58 -6.84
CA GLN A 544 -11.91 1.27 -6.20
C GLN A 544 -12.13 1.29 -4.68
N GLU A 545 -11.73 2.37 -4.02
CA GLU A 545 -11.78 2.53 -2.58
C GLU A 545 -13.20 2.83 -2.05
N ASP A 546 -14.06 3.44 -2.87
CA ASP A 546 -15.46 3.73 -2.48
C ASP A 546 -16.29 2.47 -2.25
N TYR A 547 -15.93 1.36 -2.91
CA TYR A 547 -16.55 0.05 -2.67
C TYR A 547 -16.21 -0.55 -1.31
N VAL A 548 -15.16 -0.07 -0.64
CA VAL A 548 -14.83 -0.54 0.71
C VAL A 548 -15.92 -0.11 1.69
N PHE A 549 -16.54 1.04 1.46
CA PHE A 549 -17.50 1.66 2.36
C PHE A 549 -18.94 1.50 1.87
N GLY A 550 -19.25 0.49 1.06
CA GLY A 550 -20.62 0.16 0.67
C GLY A 550 -21.53 -0.22 1.84
N THR A 551 -22.75 -0.63 1.50
CA THR A 551 -23.75 -1.22 2.37
C THR A 551 -24.37 -2.42 1.68
N LYS A 552 -25.16 -3.17 2.43
CA LYS A 552 -25.98 -4.26 1.92
C LYS A 552 -26.83 -3.87 0.70
N GLU A 553 -27.27 -2.61 0.59
CA GLU A 553 -28.14 -2.11 -0.47
C GLU A 553 -27.44 -1.23 -1.54
N GLN A 554 -26.24 -0.72 -1.26
CA GLN A 554 -25.49 0.22 -2.10
C GLN A 554 -23.99 -0.15 -2.10
N ASP A 555 -23.44 -0.56 -3.23
CA ASP A 555 -22.08 -1.16 -3.35
C ASP A 555 -20.94 -0.16 -3.09
N ALA A 556 -21.17 1.14 -3.28
CA ALA A 556 -20.17 2.18 -3.09
C ALA A 556 -20.82 3.45 -2.53
N ARG A 557 -20.10 4.13 -1.64
CA ARG A 557 -20.50 5.40 -1.02
C ARG A 557 -19.30 6.33 -0.97
N HIS A 558 -19.51 7.63 -1.17
CA HIS A 558 -18.53 8.65 -0.79
C HIS A 558 -18.33 8.68 0.73
N TRP A 559 -17.15 9.06 1.19
CA TRP A 559 -16.71 8.87 2.57
C TRP A 559 -15.72 9.92 3.10
N ASP A 560 -15.11 10.73 2.26
CA ASP A 560 -14.18 11.79 2.66
C ASP A 560 -14.94 13.08 3.01
N SER A 561 -15.05 13.34 4.31
CA SER A 561 -15.69 14.55 4.84
C SER A 561 -14.95 15.84 4.49
N VAL A 562 -13.62 15.79 4.29
CA VAL A 562 -12.82 16.98 3.91
C VAL A 562 -13.16 17.40 2.48
N LEU A 563 -13.29 16.45 1.56
CA LEU A 563 -13.76 16.75 0.20
C LEU A 563 -15.13 17.41 0.20
N LEU A 564 -16.09 16.87 0.96
CA LEU A 564 -17.42 17.47 1.08
C LEU A 564 -17.33 18.91 1.65
N GLU A 565 -16.55 19.13 2.69
CA GLU A 565 -16.35 20.47 3.27
C GLU A 565 -15.77 21.46 2.25
N ILE A 566 -14.75 21.04 1.49
CA ILE A 566 -14.15 21.85 0.42
C ILE A 566 -15.19 22.16 -0.65
N PHE A 567 -15.96 21.16 -1.08
CA PHE A 567 -16.98 21.35 -2.10
C PHE A 567 -18.07 22.33 -1.67
N GLU A 568 -18.53 22.25 -0.42
CA GLU A 568 -19.53 23.18 0.10
C GLU A 568 -18.96 24.59 0.30
N THR A 569 -17.74 24.69 0.83
CA THR A 569 -17.11 25.97 1.19
C THR A 569 -16.68 26.77 -0.04
N TYR A 570 -16.15 26.10 -1.05
CA TYR A 570 -15.56 26.72 -2.25
C TYR A 570 -16.41 26.54 -3.51
N ALA A 571 -17.71 26.26 -3.37
CA ALA A 571 -18.65 26.07 -4.47
C ALA A 571 -18.60 27.19 -5.52
N ASP A 572 -18.48 28.46 -5.09
CA ASP A 572 -18.42 29.62 -6.00
C ASP A 572 -17.19 29.58 -6.93
N THR A 573 -16.11 28.91 -6.54
CA THR A 573 -14.89 28.75 -7.33
C THR A 573 -14.91 27.44 -8.12
N LEU A 574 -15.32 26.33 -7.48
CA LEU A 574 -15.23 24.99 -8.05
C LEU A 574 -16.36 24.70 -9.05
N ALA A 575 -17.59 25.14 -8.79
CA ALA A 575 -18.73 24.84 -9.66
C ALA A 575 -18.58 25.36 -11.10
N PRO A 576 -18.03 26.55 -11.37
CA PRO A 576 -17.75 27.00 -12.73
C PRO A 576 -16.65 26.22 -13.45
N LEU A 577 -15.75 25.55 -12.72
CA LEU A 577 -14.64 24.78 -13.27
C LEU A 577 -15.02 23.33 -13.57
N PHE A 578 -15.98 22.79 -12.82
CA PHE A 578 -16.45 21.42 -12.93
C PHE A 578 -16.88 21.08 -14.36
N ASN A 579 -16.23 20.08 -14.96
CA ASN A 579 -16.39 19.63 -16.34
C ASN A 579 -16.19 20.73 -17.42
N SER A 580 -15.57 21.86 -17.07
CA SER A 580 -15.38 23.02 -17.96
C SER A 580 -14.32 22.81 -19.05
N GLY A 581 -13.49 21.76 -18.92
CA GLY A 581 -12.41 21.37 -19.85
C GLY A 581 -12.79 20.27 -20.85
N ALA A 582 -13.98 19.68 -20.74
CA ALA A 582 -14.47 18.65 -21.65
C ALA A 582 -14.91 19.29 -22.98
N GLU A 583 -13.99 19.46 -23.94
CA GLU A 583 -14.43 19.70 -25.32
C GLU A 583 -15.26 18.49 -25.81
N GLN A 584 -16.49 18.79 -26.29
CA GLN A 584 -17.48 17.84 -26.82
C GLN A 584 -17.00 16.98 -27.99
#